data_AF-A0A6P7TRT8-F1
#
_entry.id   AF-A0A6P7TRT8-F1
#
_cell.length_a   1.000
_cell.length_b   1.000
_cell.length_c   1.000
_cell.angle_alpha   90.00
_cell.angle_beta   90.00
_cell.angle_gamma   90.00
#
_symmetry.space_group_name_H-M   'P 1'
#
loop_
_entity.id
_entity.type
_entity.pdbx_description
1 polymer ?
#
loop_
_entity_poly.entity_id
_entity_poly.type
_entity_poly.pdbx_seq_one_letter_code
_entity_poly.pdbx_strand_id
1 'polypeptide(L)'
;MQKVISVRTSMASRLGNILRRTFSAQGPSATSGDHGEGVKLWRNLTFFVALPGVALCWANAYVFAEHDHERTEFKPYSHLYIRSKPFPWGDGNHGLFHNKAVNALPEGYED
;
A
#
# COMPACT_ATOMS: atom_id res chain seq x y z
N MET A 1 -13.15 -48.51 -47.11
CA MET A 1 -13.11 -47.03 -47.13
C MET A 1 -13.62 -46.51 -45.79
N GLN A 2 -12.80 -45.74 -45.04
CA GLN A 2 -13.13 -44.69 -44.03
C GLN A 2 -14.26 -45.00 -42.99
N LYS A 3 -14.09 -44.97 -41.67
CA LYS A 3 -13.37 -44.02 -40.79
C LYS A 3 -13.06 -44.63 -39.41
N VAL A 4 -11.84 -44.37 -38.96
CA VAL A 4 -11.38 -44.27 -37.55
C VAL A 4 -12.15 -43.14 -36.83
N ILE A 5 -12.55 -43.32 -35.56
CA ILE A 5 -12.62 -42.31 -34.46
C ILE A 5 -12.80 -43.11 -33.14
N SER A 6 -11.74 -43.41 -32.41
CA SER A 6 -11.34 -42.72 -31.17
C SER A 6 -12.43 -42.62 -30.09
N VAL A 7 -12.62 -43.68 -29.29
CA VAL A 7 -13.21 -43.54 -27.95
C VAL A 7 -12.05 -43.31 -26.98
N ARG A 8 -11.63 -42.05 -26.85
CA ARG A 8 -10.79 -41.60 -25.75
C ARG A 8 -11.56 -40.56 -24.95
N THR A 9 -11.42 -40.69 -23.63
CA THR A 9 -11.63 -39.66 -22.61
C THR A 9 -13.04 -39.58 -22.01
N SER A 10 -13.28 -40.39 -20.97
CA SER A 10 -14.14 -39.96 -19.86
C SER A 10 -13.46 -40.33 -18.56
N MET A 11 -12.54 -39.49 -18.11
CA MET A 11 -12.10 -39.44 -16.72
C MET A 11 -11.62 -38.02 -16.42
N ALA A 12 -11.92 -37.57 -15.20
CA ALA A 12 -11.37 -36.40 -14.54
C ALA A 12 -11.86 -35.01 -15.01
N SER A 13 -13.06 -34.61 -14.60
CA SER A 13 -13.27 -33.22 -14.14
C SER A 13 -14.50 -33.12 -13.23
N ARG A 14 -14.38 -33.60 -11.98
CA ARG A 14 -15.36 -33.30 -10.93
C ARG A 14 -14.73 -32.79 -9.62
N LEU A 15 -13.42 -32.57 -9.59
CA LEU A 15 -12.69 -32.11 -8.39
C LEU A 15 -12.44 -30.59 -8.35
N GLY A 16 -12.69 -29.86 -9.44
CA GLY A 16 -12.39 -28.42 -9.54
C GLY A 16 -13.38 -27.46 -8.87
N ASN A 17 -14.54 -27.94 -8.38
CA ASN A 17 -15.62 -27.06 -7.90
C ASN A 17 -15.58 -26.74 -6.41
N ILE A 18 -14.70 -27.38 -5.63
CA ILE A 18 -14.68 -27.20 -4.17
C ILE A 18 -13.80 -26.01 -3.74
N LEU A 19 -12.76 -25.67 -4.52
CA LEU A 19 -11.87 -24.54 -4.19
C LEU A 19 -12.43 -23.15 -4.52
N ARG A 20 -13.54 -23.05 -5.27
CA ARG A 20 -14.13 -21.75 -5.65
C ARG A 20 -15.07 -21.16 -4.58
N ARG A 21 -15.54 -21.95 -3.62
CA ARG A 21 -16.54 -21.49 -2.62
C ARG A 21 -15.93 -20.80 -1.40
N THR A 22 -14.63 -20.93 -1.15
CA THR A 22 -13.99 -20.45 0.09
C THR A 22 -13.60 -18.98 0.08
N PHE A 23 -13.74 -18.27 -1.05
CA PHE A 23 -13.49 -16.81 -1.13
C PHE A 23 -14.76 -15.95 -1.18
N SER A 24 -15.95 -16.56 -1.10
CA SER A 24 -17.20 -15.81 -0.94
C SER A 24 -17.44 -15.50 0.54
N ALA A 25 -16.59 -14.66 1.13
CA ALA A 25 -16.91 -14.01 2.39
C ALA A 25 -18.06 -13.02 2.13
N GLN A 26 -19.28 -13.52 2.25
CA GLN A 26 -20.51 -12.76 2.14
C GLN A 26 -20.69 -11.92 3.42
N GLY A 27 -19.98 -10.80 3.53
CA GLY A 27 -20.41 -9.69 4.39
C GLY A 27 -21.70 -9.07 3.81
N PRO A 28 -22.47 -8.28 4.58
CA PRO A 28 -23.72 -7.69 4.09
C PRO A 28 -23.41 -6.61 3.05
N SER A 29 -23.14 -7.02 1.81
CA SER A 29 -23.02 -6.12 0.67
C SER A 29 -24.42 -5.82 0.14
N ALA A 30 -24.74 -4.54 0.05
CA ALA A 30 -26.01 -3.95 -0.36
C ALA A 30 -26.76 -4.79 -1.41
N THR A 31 -27.98 -5.20 -1.06
CA THR A 31 -28.86 -5.95 -1.94
C THR A 31 -29.59 -4.97 -2.87
N SER A 32 -29.18 -4.90 -4.14
CA SER A 32 -30.09 -4.67 -5.28
C SER A 32 -29.33 -4.67 -6.61
N GLY A 33 -29.69 -5.61 -7.50
CA GLY A 33 -29.31 -5.60 -8.91
C GLY A 33 -28.09 -6.45 -9.27
N ASP A 34 -28.32 -7.42 -10.17
CA ASP A 34 -27.36 -8.12 -11.04
C ASP A 34 -25.93 -8.40 -10.51
N HIS A 35 -25.59 -9.67 -10.31
CA HIS A 35 -24.28 -10.14 -9.81
C HIS A 35 -23.05 -9.77 -10.69
N GLY A 36 -23.21 -8.97 -11.75
CA GLY A 36 -22.12 -8.41 -12.55
C GLY A 36 -22.01 -6.87 -12.52
N GLU A 37 -23.01 -6.13 -12.07
CA GLU A 37 -23.03 -4.66 -12.16
C GLU A 37 -22.15 -3.99 -11.10
N GLY A 38 -22.16 -4.47 -9.86
CA GLY A 38 -21.32 -3.91 -8.79
C GLY A 38 -19.83 -3.98 -9.13
N VAL A 39 -19.35 -5.12 -9.67
CA VAL A 39 -17.94 -5.27 -10.06
C VAL A 39 -17.55 -4.30 -11.18
N LYS A 40 -18.44 -4.08 -12.16
CA LYS A 40 -18.20 -3.11 -13.24
C LYS A 40 -18.19 -1.67 -12.71
N LEU A 41 -19.11 -1.32 -11.81
CA LEU A 41 -19.14 -0.01 -11.16
C LEU A 41 -17.83 0.27 -10.41
N TRP A 42 -17.42 -0.64 -9.50
CA TRP A 42 -16.19 -0.45 -8.72
C TRP A 42 -14.95 -0.44 -9.61
N ARG A 43 -14.88 -1.30 -10.63
CA ARG A 43 -13.79 -1.28 -11.61
C ARG A 43 -13.70 0.08 -12.31
N ASN A 44 -14.83 0.60 -12.80
CA ASN A 44 -14.87 1.89 -13.47
C ASN A 44 -14.48 3.03 -12.53
N LEU A 45 -14.99 3.04 -11.29
CA LEU A 45 -14.59 4.04 -10.29
C LEU A 45 -13.09 3.99 -9.99
N THR A 46 -12.49 2.80 -9.88
CA THR A 46 -11.04 2.69 -9.68
C THR A 46 -10.27 3.32 -10.85
N PHE A 47 -10.60 2.97 -12.09
CA PHE A 47 -9.83 3.43 -13.26
C PHE A 47 -10.10 4.88 -13.65
N PHE A 48 -11.33 5.37 -13.50
CA PHE A 48 -11.72 6.70 -13.98
C PHE A 48 -11.79 7.76 -12.88
N VAL A 49 -11.79 7.38 -11.60
CA VAL A 49 -11.84 8.33 -10.49
C VAL A 49 -10.63 8.17 -9.58
N ALA A 50 -10.41 6.97 -9.03
CA ALA A 50 -9.36 6.79 -8.03
C ALA A 50 -7.96 6.96 -8.61
N LEU A 51 -7.63 6.31 -9.74
CA LEU A 51 -6.30 6.43 -10.35
C LEU A 51 -6.00 7.87 -10.83
N PRO A 52 -6.91 8.58 -11.53
CA PRO A 52 -6.70 9.99 -11.83
C PRO A 52 -6.57 10.86 -10.59
N GLY A 53 -7.37 10.60 -9.55
CA GLY A 53 -7.28 11.32 -8.27
C GLY A 53 -5.91 11.15 -7.60
N VAL A 54 -5.41 9.92 -7.53
CA VAL A 54 -4.07 9.62 -7.00
C VAL A 54 -2.99 10.26 -7.85
N ALA A 55 -3.12 10.25 -9.18
CA ALA A 55 -2.17 10.90 -10.07
C ALA A 55 -2.12 12.42 -9.86
N LEU A 56 -3.27 13.07 -9.61
CA LEU A 56 -3.33 14.49 -9.27
C LEU A 56 -2.68 14.78 -7.91
N CYS A 57 -2.96 13.98 -6.88
CA CYS A 57 -2.31 14.11 -5.58
C CYS A 57 -0.80 13.89 -5.68
N TRP A 58 -0.36 12.91 -6.48
CA TRP A 58 1.05 12.66 -6.75
C TRP A 58 1.71 13.86 -7.45
N ALA A 59 1.09 14.41 -8.49
CA ALA A 59 1.61 15.60 -9.16
C ALA A 59 1.70 16.79 -8.19
N ASN A 60 0.67 17.01 -7.35
CA ASN A 60 0.72 18.04 -6.33
C ASN A 60 1.88 17.84 -5.34
N ALA A 61 2.06 16.62 -4.84
CA ALA A 61 3.07 16.33 -3.82
C ALA A 61 4.51 16.26 -4.36
N TYR A 62 4.72 15.89 -5.64
CA TYR A 62 6.07 15.66 -6.19
C TYR A 62 6.52 16.69 -7.23
N VAL A 63 5.59 17.33 -7.95
CA VAL A 63 5.92 18.29 -9.01
C VAL A 63 5.72 19.72 -8.53
N PHE A 64 4.65 19.95 -7.77
CA PHE A 64 4.24 21.31 -7.39
C PHE A 64 4.50 21.66 -5.93
N ALA A 65 4.74 20.69 -5.05
CA ALA A 65 5.14 20.95 -3.68
C ALA A 65 6.59 21.43 -3.67
N GLU A 66 6.82 22.64 -3.18
CA GLU A 66 8.17 23.07 -2.85
C GLU A 66 8.67 22.24 -1.66
N HIS A 67 9.73 21.46 -1.89
CA HIS A 67 10.38 20.64 -0.86
C HIS A 67 11.50 21.38 -0.14
N ASP A 68 11.64 22.69 -0.34
CA ASP A 68 12.60 23.52 0.38
C ASP A 68 12.05 23.85 1.77
N HIS A 69 12.16 22.88 2.67
CA HIS A 69 12.00 23.15 4.09
C HIS A 69 13.34 23.64 4.62
N GLU A 70 13.44 24.96 4.85
CA GLU A 70 14.59 25.53 5.54
C GLU A 70 14.81 24.79 6.86
N ARG A 71 16.05 24.38 7.09
CA ARG A 71 16.45 23.75 8.35
C ARG A 71 16.16 24.71 9.49
N THR A 72 15.21 24.35 10.33
CA THR A 72 14.83 25.19 11.48
C THR A 72 16.00 25.32 12.43
N GLU A 73 16.16 26.49 13.04
CA GLU A 73 17.21 26.72 14.05
C GLU A 73 17.06 25.74 15.22
N PHE A 74 18.18 25.17 15.69
CA PHE A 74 18.17 24.26 16.82
C PHE A 74 17.80 24.99 18.11
N LYS A 75 16.76 24.49 18.80
CA LYS A 75 16.37 24.95 20.14
C LYS A 75 16.30 23.74 21.07
N PRO A 76 17.11 23.70 22.15
CA PRO A 76 17.16 22.56 23.06
C PRO A 76 15.95 22.57 24.01
N TYR A 77 14.78 22.29 23.46
CA TYR A 77 13.57 22.15 24.25
C TYR A 77 13.66 20.90 25.15
N SER A 78 13.36 21.06 26.44
CA SER A 78 13.46 19.98 27.43
C SER A 78 12.55 18.77 27.16
N HIS A 79 11.52 18.95 26.33
CA HIS A 79 10.58 17.89 25.96
C HIS A 79 10.90 17.25 24.60
N LEU A 80 11.88 17.77 23.85
CA LEU A 80 12.35 17.19 22.59
C LEU A 80 13.67 16.46 22.80
N TYR A 81 14.06 15.64 21.83
CA TYR A 81 15.34 14.93 21.80
C TYR A 81 15.63 14.08 23.06
N ILE A 82 14.59 13.63 23.77
CA ILE A 82 14.77 12.88 25.02
C ILE A 82 15.50 11.56 24.76
N ARG A 83 16.52 11.30 25.58
CA ARG A 83 17.30 10.06 25.62
C ARG A 83 17.35 9.53 27.06
N SER A 84 16.35 8.77 27.47
CA SER A 84 16.33 8.13 28.80
C SER A 84 17.16 6.85 28.87
N LYS A 85 17.25 6.13 27.74
CA LYS A 85 18.10 4.95 27.53
C LYS A 85 18.67 4.99 26.12
N PRO A 86 19.89 4.45 25.91
CA PRO A 86 20.47 4.35 24.58
C PRO A 86 19.67 3.39 23.70
N PHE A 87 19.62 3.67 22.40
CA PHE A 87 19.04 2.74 21.42
C PHE A 87 19.88 1.45 21.29
N PRO A 88 19.26 0.31 20.94
CA PRO A 88 19.95 -0.97 20.81
C PRO A 88 20.71 -1.14 19.47
N TRP A 89 21.10 -0.05 18.81
CA TRP A 89 21.86 -0.05 17.55
C TRP A 89 22.78 1.16 17.47
N GLY A 90 23.76 1.10 16.55
CA GLY A 90 24.67 2.20 16.27
C GLY A 90 25.41 2.67 17.53
N ASP A 91 25.37 3.99 17.75
CA ASP A 91 25.96 4.67 18.91
C ASP A 91 24.97 4.85 20.08
N GLY A 92 23.73 4.37 19.93
CA GLY A 92 22.68 4.52 20.93
C GLY A 92 22.04 5.92 20.98
N ASN A 93 22.52 6.89 20.20
CA ASN A 93 21.99 8.27 20.21
C ASN A 93 21.17 8.59 18.95
N HIS A 94 21.45 7.90 17.85
CA HIS A 94 20.74 8.06 16.58
C HIS A 94 19.49 7.17 16.48
N GLY A 95 18.39 7.78 16.06
CA GLY A 95 17.16 7.03 15.75
C GLY A 95 17.33 6.13 14.51
N LEU A 96 16.41 5.18 14.32
CA LEU A 96 16.49 4.21 13.21
C LEU A 96 16.49 4.90 11.83
N PHE A 97 15.72 5.98 11.68
CA PHE A 97 15.63 6.79 10.46
C PHE A 97 16.23 8.18 10.70
N HIS A 98 17.47 8.22 11.20
CA HIS A 98 18.17 9.49 11.39
C HIS A 98 18.56 10.13 10.05
N ASN A 99 18.20 11.40 9.88
CA ASN A 99 18.61 12.22 8.74
C ASN A 99 19.35 13.45 9.27
N LYS A 100 20.66 13.52 9.03
CA LYS A 100 21.55 14.60 9.51
C LYS A 100 21.05 16.00 9.15
N ALA A 101 20.45 16.15 7.97
CA ALA A 101 20.01 17.44 7.47
C ALA A 101 18.85 18.04 8.30
N VAL A 102 17.97 17.21 8.87
CA VAL A 102 16.71 17.68 9.48
C VAL A 102 16.50 17.21 10.91
N ASN A 103 17.16 16.14 11.36
CA ASN A 103 17.01 15.61 12.70
C ASN A 103 18.19 16.07 13.56
N ALA A 104 17.93 16.97 14.51
CA ALA A 104 18.92 17.32 15.52
C ALA A 104 19.06 16.22 16.60
N LEU A 105 20.25 16.15 17.18
CA LEU A 105 20.57 15.43 18.39
C LEU A 105 20.34 16.33 19.62
N PRO A 106 20.40 15.78 20.85
CA PRO A 106 20.36 16.59 22.07
C PRO A 106 21.41 17.71 22.11
N GLU A 107 22.56 17.51 21.47
CA GLU A 107 23.67 18.47 21.39
C GLU A 107 23.52 19.46 20.22
N GLY A 108 22.52 19.26 19.35
CA GLY A 108 22.30 20.09 18.18
C GLY A 108 22.35 19.30 16.88
N TYR A 109 22.43 20.05 15.80
CA TYR A 109 22.51 19.52 14.46
C TYR A 109 23.88 18.97 14.14
N GLU A 110 23.92 17.91 13.37
CA GLU A 110 25.16 17.40 12.78
C GLU A 110 25.50 18.17 11.50
N ASP A 111 26.79 18.32 11.23
CA ASP A 111 27.35 18.86 9.98
C ASP A 111 27.47 17.80 8.87
#